data_AF-A0A967ZE82-F1
#
_entry.id   AF-A0A967ZE82-F1
#
_cell.length_a   1.000
_cell.length_b   1.000
_cell.length_c   1.000
_cell.angle_alpha   90.00
_cell.angle_beta   90.00
_cell.angle_gamma   90.00
#
_symmetry.space_group_name_H-M   'P 1'
#
loop_
_entity.id
_entity.type
_entity.pdbx_description
1 polymer ?
#
loop_
_entity_poly.entity_id
_entity_poly.type
_entity_poly.pdbx_seq_one_letter_code
_entity_poly.pdbx_strand_id
1 'polypeptide(L)'
;MSATSTTLHELIDEAVAPVSQFWPMKGYVSHNPIQGLEHLPFDEAFRQAKHLFGADGYLPVEEYRGLYSAGRITECSVDRALKRLGPQTDESVSLGSMTISAADVQRTHMLHGIDPLEPALFDWQF
;
A
#
# COMPACT_ATOMS: atom_id res chain seq x y z
N MET A 1 -28.30 -37.66 23.03
CA MET A 1 -27.52 -36.39 22.99
C MET A 1 -27.55 -35.75 21.58
N SER A 2 -28.68 -35.78 20.88
CA SER A 2 -28.80 -35.25 19.50
C SER A 2 -29.70 -34.00 19.41
N ALA A 3 -30.59 -33.78 20.38
CA ALA A 3 -31.55 -32.67 20.36
C ALA A 3 -30.89 -31.29 20.55
N THR A 4 -29.87 -31.20 21.41
CA THR A 4 -29.19 -29.93 21.73
C THR A 4 -28.42 -29.35 20.53
N SER A 5 -27.95 -30.21 19.61
CA SER A 5 -27.24 -29.77 18.40
C SER A 5 -28.19 -29.17 17.37
N THR A 6 -29.40 -29.74 17.21
CA THR A 6 -30.43 -29.20 16.31
C THR A 6 -30.88 -27.82 16.77
N THR A 7 -31.15 -27.65 18.06
CA THR A 7 -31.55 -26.34 18.63
C THR A 7 -30.48 -25.26 18.46
N LEU A 8 -29.19 -25.63 18.49
CA LEU A 8 -28.11 -24.67 18.26
C LEU A 8 -28.08 -24.18 16.80
N HIS A 9 -28.26 -25.08 15.83
CA HIS A 9 -28.29 -24.70 14.41
C HIS A 9 -29.49 -23.78 14.11
N GLU A 10 -30.67 -24.09 14.66
CA GLU A 10 -31.87 -23.26 14.52
C GLU A 10 -31.66 -21.83 15.08
N LEU A 11 -31.04 -21.71 16.25
CA LEU A 11 -30.73 -20.41 16.86
C LEU A 11 -29.69 -19.62 16.06
N ILE A 12 -28.71 -20.29 15.44
CA ILE A 12 -27.74 -19.65 14.56
C ILE A 12 -28.42 -19.14 13.29
N ASP A 13 -29.29 -19.95 12.67
CA ASP A 13 -30.02 -19.57 11.46
C ASP A 13 -30.95 -18.36 11.72
N GLU A 14 -31.65 -18.35 12.86
CA GLU A 14 -32.46 -17.20 13.28
C GLU A 14 -31.60 -15.95 13.52
N ALA A 15 -30.44 -16.09 14.18
CA ALA A 15 -29.53 -14.98 14.46
C ALA A 15 -28.85 -14.40 13.21
N VAL A 16 -28.65 -15.21 12.17
CA VAL A 16 -28.03 -14.79 10.90
C VAL A 16 -29.06 -14.21 9.93
N ALA A 17 -30.36 -14.50 10.07
CA ALA A 17 -31.42 -13.97 9.22
C ALA A 17 -31.39 -12.44 8.95
N PRO A 18 -31.08 -11.55 9.92
CA PRO A 18 -30.95 -10.10 9.67
C PRO A 18 -29.58 -9.68 9.10
N VAL A 19 -28.59 -10.57 9.11
CA VAL A 19 -27.25 -10.30 8.57
C VAL A 19 -27.32 -10.40 7.05
N SER A 20 -27.01 -9.30 6.36
CA SER A 20 -26.91 -9.33 4.91
C SER A 20 -25.93 -10.40 4.44
N GLN A 21 -26.27 -11.15 3.38
CA GLN A 21 -25.34 -12.07 2.70
C GLN A 21 -24.04 -11.38 2.25
N PHE A 22 -24.07 -10.05 2.17
CA PHE A 22 -22.96 -9.21 1.79
C PHE A 22 -22.15 -8.69 2.99
N TRP A 23 -22.50 -9.03 4.24
CA TRP A 23 -21.66 -8.69 5.39
C TRP A 23 -20.35 -9.51 5.37
N PRO A 24 -19.17 -8.96 5.68
CA PRO A 24 -18.85 -7.60 6.15
C PRO A 24 -18.33 -6.69 5.02
N MET A 25 -18.94 -6.72 3.85
CA MET A 25 -18.50 -5.93 2.69
C MET A 25 -18.58 -4.44 3.03
N LYS A 26 -17.41 -3.79 3.03
CA LYS A 26 -17.27 -2.38 3.39
C LYS A 26 -17.54 -1.41 2.24
N GLY A 27 -17.61 -1.91 1.01
CA GLY A 27 -17.87 -1.12 -0.19
C GLY A 27 -18.25 -1.99 -1.37
N TYR A 28 -19.19 -1.52 -2.18
CA TYR A 28 -19.64 -2.19 -3.40
C TYR A 28 -19.10 -1.43 -4.61
N VAL A 29 -18.24 -2.08 -5.39
CA VAL A 29 -17.70 -1.54 -6.64
C VAL A 29 -18.46 -2.20 -7.77
N SER A 30 -19.52 -1.56 -8.26
CA SER A 30 -20.36 -2.11 -9.34
C SER A 30 -19.73 -2.00 -10.73
N HIS A 31 -18.78 -1.07 -10.88
CA HIS A 31 -18.07 -0.80 -12.14
C HIS A 31 -16.59 -0.55 -11.88
N ASN A 32 -15.75 -0.93 -12.84
CA ASN A 32 -14.33 -0.62 -12.83
C ASN A 32 -14.15 0.92 -12.90
N PRO A 33 -13.45 1.57 -11.95
CA PRO A 33 -13.25 3.02 -11.97
C PRO A 33 -12.56 3.57 -13.22
N ILE A 34 -11.83 2.73 -13.95
CA ILE A 34 -11.16 3.08 -15.21
C ILE A 34 -11.84 2.47 -16.45
N GLN A 35 -13.13 2.09 -16.34
CA GLN A 35 -13.89 1.56 -17.46
C GLN A 35 -13.85 2.52 -18.66
N GLY A 36 -13.50 2.00 -19.83
CA GLY A 36 -13.30 2.79 -21.06
C GLY A 36 -11.88 3.34 -21.25
N LEU A 37 -11.02 3.30 -20.23
CA LEU A 37 -9.59 3.64 -20.29
C LEU A 37 -8.68 2.40 -20.28
N GLU A 38 -9.28 1.21 -20.41
CA GLU A 38 -8.61 -0.10 -20.26
C GLU A 38 -7.56 -0.39 -21.33
N HIS A 39 -7.57 0.38 -22.42
CA HIS A 39 -6.59 0.30 -23.51
C HIS A 39 -5.28 1.04 -23.17
N LEU A 40 -5.23 1.81 -22.09
CA LEU A 40 -4.05 2.55 -21.65
C LEU A 40 -3.26 1.74 -20.60
N PRO A 41 -1.94 1.95 -20.49
CA PRO A 41 -1.18 1.52 -19.33
C PRO A 41 -1.82 2.02 -18.03
N PHE A 42 -1.76 1.21 -16.98
CA PHE A 42 -2.45 1.48 -15.71
C PHE A 42 -2.19 2.89 -15.14
N ASP A 43 -0.92 3.33 -15.13
CA ASP A 43 -0.53 4.68 -14.67
C ASP A 43 -1.15 5.80 -15.52
N GLU A 44 -1.28 5.58 -16.82
CA GLU A 44 -1.86 6.55 -17.75
C GLU A 44 -3.38 6.59 -17.61
N ALA A 45 -4.02 5.42 -17.51
CA ALA A 45 -5.46 5.30 -17.27
C ALA A 45 -5.88 6.06 -16.00
N PHE A 46 -5.14 5.90 -14.89
CA PHE A 46 -5.45 6.62 -13.66
C PHE A 46 -5.12 8.11 -13.73
N ARG A 47 -4.07 8.52 -14.44
CA ARG A 47 -3.79 9.95 -14.66
C ARG A 47 -4.91 10.62 -15.44
N GLN A 48 -5.42 9.94 -16.48
CA GLN A 48 -6.54 10.44 -17.27
C GLN A 48 -7.86 10.40 -16.47
N ALA A 49 -8.12 9.33 -15.72
CA ALA A 49 -9.28 9.23 -14.83
C ALA A 49 -9.28 10.34 -13.77
N LYS A 50 -8.11 10.66 -13.18
CA LYS A 50 -7.95 11.78 -12.25
C LYS A 50 -8.28 13.12 -12.92
N HIS A 51 -7.82 13.33 -14.14
CA HIS A 51 -8.13 14.55 -14.88
C HIS A 51 -9.63 14.70 -15.18
N LEU A 52 -10.31 13.61 -15.55
CA LEU A 52 -11.71 13.61 -15.93
C LEU A 52 -12.68 13.61 -14.73
N PHE A 53 -12.34 12.86 -13.68
CA PHE A 53 -13.25 12.53 -12.58
C PHE A 53 -12.76 12.99 -11.21
N GLY A 54 -11.53 13.51 -11.10
CA GLY A 54 -10.95 14.00 -9.85
C GLY A 54 -10.55 12.92 -8.85
N ALA A 55 -10.66 11.63 -9.20
CA ALA A 55 -10.32 10.53 -8.31
C ALA A 55 -8.81 10.26 -8.29
N ASP A 56 -8.23 10.19 -7.08
CA ASP A 56 -6.85 9.76 -6.89
C ASP A 56 -6.74 8.24 -7.06
N GLY A 57 -5.86 7.80 -7.97
CA GLY A 57 -5.65 6.38 -8.28
C GLY A 57 -4.67 5.65 -7.37
N TYR A 58 -3.93 6.40 -6.55
CA TYR A 58 -2.90 5.89 -5.66
C TYR A 58 -3.15 6.40 -4.26
N LEU A 59 -2.76 5.59 -3.27
CA LEU A 59 -2.79 6.02 -1.88
C LEU A 59 -1.72 7.10 -1.64
N PRO A 60 -1.90 7.98 -0.64
CA PRO A 60 -0.80 8.79 -0.12
C PRO A 60 0.40 7.92 0.27
N VAL A 61 1.61 8.47 0.17
CA VAL A 61 2.85 7.70 0.44
C VAL A 61 2.89 7.20 1.89
N GLU A 62 2.32 7.97 2.82
CA GLU A 62 2.21 7.66 4.24
C GLU A 62 1.37 6.40 4.46
N GLU A 63 0.29 6.21 3.69
CA GLU A 63 -0.52 5.00 3.76
C GLU A 63 0.23 3.78 3.25
N TYR A 64 1.00 3.89 2.16
CA TYR A 64 1.86 2.80 1.70
C TYR A 64 2.89 2.40 2.76
N ARG A 65 3.53 3.38 3.43
CA ARG A 65 4.46 3.13 4.54
C ARG A 65 3.76 2.51 5.74
N GLY A 66 2.53 2.91 6.04
CA GLY A 66 1.69 2.29 7.06
C GLY A 66 1.35 0.83 6.73
N LEU A 67 1.00 0.54 5.48
CA LEU A 67 0.73 -0.82 5.01
C LEU A 67 1.96 -1.72 5.06
N TYR A 68 3.13 -1.17 4.76
CA TYR A 68 4.41 -1.87 4.93
C TYR A 68 4.69 -2.15 6.41
N SER A 69 4.53 -1.16 7.28
CA SER A 69 4.69 -1.31 8.74
C SER A 69 3.71 -2.34 9.33
N ALA A 70 2.51 -2.43 8.77
CA ALA A 70 1.50 -3.44 9.14
C ALA A 70 1.75 -4.84 8.52
N GLY A 71 2.83 -5.01 7.75
CA GLY A 71 3.18 -6.27 7.08
C GLY A 71 2.29 -6.63 5.89
N ARG A 72 1.36 -5.75 5.47
CA ARG A 72 0.53 -5.98 4.27
C ARG A 72 1.34 -5.83 2.99
N ILE A 73 2.30 -4.90 2.96
CA ILE A 73 3.32 -4.83 1.92
C ILE A 73 4.56 -5.52 2.49
N THR A 74 5.03 -6.57 1.82
CA THR A 74 6.16 -7.36 2.29
C THR A 74 7.48 -6.83 1.75
N GLU A 75 8.58 -7.17 2.42
CA GLU A 75 9.92 -6.88 1.94
C GLU A 75 10.17 -7.41 0.53
N CYS A 76 9.74 -8.62 0.23
CA CYS A 76 9.84 -9.20 -1.11
C CYS A 76 9.08 -8.38 -2.18
N SER A 77 7.95 -7.77 -1.81
CA SER A 77 7.20 -6.87 -2.69
C SER A 77 7.99 -5.60 -3.00
N VAL A 78 8.66 -5.03 -1.99
CA VAL A 78 9.50 -3.84 -2.12
C VAL A 78 10.71 -4.14 -2.99
N ASP A 79 11.42 -5.24 -2.73
CA ASP A 79 12.57 -5.67 -3.51
C ASP A 79 12.21 -5.90 -4.98
N ARG A 80 11.03 -6.48 -5.24
CA ARG A 80 10.53 -6.67 -6.60
C ARG A 80 10.25 -5.33 -7.29
N ALA A 81 9.66 -4.37 -6.57
CA ALA A 81 9.41 -3.03 -7.10
C ALA A 81 10.73 -2.31 -7.40
N LEU A 82 11.71 -2.37 -6.50
CA LEU A 82 13.05 -1.79 -6.70
C LEU A 82 13.80 -2.44 -7.86
N LYS A 83 13.71 -3.75 -8.06
CA LYS A 83 14.31 -4.38 -9.25
C LYS A 83 13.72 -3.87 -10.57
N ARG A 84 12.44 -3.48 -10.56
CA ARG A 84 11.73 -3.01 -11.76
C ARG A 84 11.90 -1.51 -12.00
N LEU A 85 11.87 -0.71 -10.94
CA LEU A 85 11.77 0.76 -10.98
C LEU A 85 12.93 1.48 -10.29
N GLY A 86 13.83 0.73 -9.67
CA GLY A 86 14.99 1.25 -8.98
C GLY A 86 16.05 1.81 -9.92
N PRO A 87 17.13 2.34 -9.35
CA PRO A 87 18.19 2.98 -10.11
C PRO A 87 18.84 1.93 -11.02
N GLN A 88 19.09 2.29 -12.28
CA GLN A 88 19.83 1.46 -13.23
C GLN A 88 21.33 1.74 -13.13
N THR A 89 21.84 1.82 -11.90
CA THR A 89 23.23 2.13 -11.58
C THR A 89 23.66 1.41 -10.31
N ASP A 90 24.91 0.96 -10.32
CA ASP A 90 25.59 0.36 -9.16
C ASP A 90 26.42 1.39 -8.39
N GLU A 91 26.16 2.69 -8.62
CA GLU A 91 26.81 3.78 -7.90
C GLU A 91 26.59 3.65 -6.39
N SER A 92 27.65 3.95 -5.65
CA SER A 92 27.65 3.90 -4.20
C SER A 92 28.53 4.98 -3.60
N VAL A 93 28.18 5.40 -2.39
CA VAL A 93 28.94 6.35 -1.58
C VAL A 93 29.45 5.64 -0.34
N SER A 94 30.71 5.88 0.01
CA SER A 94 31.30 5.36 1.25
C SER A 94 31.19 6.41 2.35
N LEU A 95 30.57 6.04 3.48
CA LEU A 95 30.46 6.85 4.69
C LEU A 95 31.13 6.09 5.83
N GLY A 96 32.38 6.45 6.15
CA GLY A 96 33.18 5.74 7.13
C GLY A 96 33.40 4.27 6.72
N SER A 97 32.94 3.34 7.54
CA SER A 97 33.02 1.89 7.28
C SER A 97 31.81 1.33 6.51
N MET A 98 30.84 2.16 6.14
CA MET A 98 29.65 1.74 5.43
C MET A 98 29.71 2.14 3.95
N THR A 99 29.23 1.26 3.08
CA THR A 99 28.98 1.57 1.67
C THR A 99 27.47 1.60 1.46
N ILE A 100 26.96 2.68 0.90
CA ILE A 100 25.53 2.89 0.62
C ILE A 100 25.36 2.96 -0.89
N SER A 101 24.59 2.04 -1.46
CA SER A 101 24.27 2.05 -2.89
C SER A 101 23.11 2.98 -3.22
N ALA A 102 22.96 3.36 -4.49
CA ALA A 102 21.78 4.08 -4.97
C ALA A 102 20.47 3.34 -4.64
N ALA A 103 20.49 2.00 -4.67
CA ALA A 103 19.33 1.18 -4.32
C ALA A 103 18.98 1.29 -2.82
N ASP A 104 19.99 1.35 -1.94
CA ASP A 104 19.78 1.52 -0.50
C ASP A 104 19.14 2.87 -0.18
N VAL A 105 19.59 3.94 -0.86
CA VAL A 105 19.00 5.29 -0.71
C VAL A 105 17.53 5.28 -1.14
N GLN A 106 17.23 4.74 -2.32
CA GLN A 106 15.86 4.71 -2.83
C GLN A 106 14.95 3.83 -1.96
N ARG A 107 15.44 2.67 -1.50
CA ARG A 107 14.72 1.81 -0.55
C ARG A 107 14.40 2.56 0.73
N THR A 108 15.39 3.23 1.32
CA THR A 108 15.22 4.00 2.56
C THR A 108 14.19 5.12 2.36
N HIS A 109 14.28 5.86 1.26
CA HIS A 109 13.30 6.91 0.94
C HIS A 109 11.87 6.38 0.76
N MET A 110 11.70 5.25 0.07
CA MET A 110 10.38 4.64 -0.12
C MET A 110 9.76 4.23 1.22
N LEU A 111 10.54 3.56 2.08
CA LEU A 111 10.03 2.96 3.31
C LEU A 111 9.88 3.94 4.47
N HIS A 112 10.80 4.90 4.58
CA HIS A 112 10.90 5.77 5.76
C HIS A 112 10.80 7.25 5.44
N GLY A 113 11.00 7.64 4.18
CA GLY A 113 11.21 9.03 3.83
C GLY A 113 12.65 9.48 4.10
N ILE A 114 13.02 10.59 3.47
CA ILE A 114 14.24 11.33 3.80
C ILE A 114 13.75 12.73 4.07
N ASP A 115 13.12 12.89 5.22
CA ASP A 115 12.56 14.16 5.62
C ASP A 115 13.70 15.08 6.08
N PRO A 116 13.64 16.38 5.76
CA PRO A 116 14.63 17.33 6.25
C PRO A 116 14.62 17.29 7.79
N LEU A 117 15.80 17.12 8.38
CA LEU A 117 15.95 17.25 9.82
C LEU A 117 15.50 18.65 10.24
N GLU A 118 14.82 18.74 11.37
CA GLU A 118 14.51 20.05 11.95
C GLU A 118 15.82 20.83 12.13
N PRO A 119 15.88 22.11 11.70
CA PRO A 119 17.11 22.88 11.79
C PRO A 119 17.73 22.95 13.20
N ALA A 120 16.90 22.77 14.23
CA ALA A 120 17.29 22.72 15.63
C ALA A 120 18.09 21.45 16.02
N LEU A 121 18.08 20.40 15.19
CA LEU A 121 18.82 19.16 15.40
C LEU A 121 20.23 19.18 14.79
N PHE A 122 20.61 20.26 14.09
CA PHE A 122 21.96 20.40 13.57
C PHE A 122 22.88 21.06 14.61
N ASP A 123 23.93 20.34 15.01
CA ASP A 123 25.06 20.92 15.74
C ASP A 123 25.95 21.69 14.74
N TRP A 124 25.63 22.96 14.51
CA TRP A 124 26.45 23.84 13.67
C TRP A 124 27.75 24.19 14.39
N GLN A 125 28.89 23.76 13.84
CA GLN A 125 30.21 24.24 14.25
C GLN A 125 30.67 25.34 13.29
N PHE A 126 31.02 26.51 13.83
CA PHE A 126 31.57 27.66 13.11
C PHE A 126 33.11 27.60 13.05
#